data_AF-A0A2V8IA61-F1
#
_entry.id   AF-A0A2V8IA61-F1
#
_cell.length_a   1.000
_cell.length_b   1.000
_cell.length_c   1.000
_cell.angle_alpha   90.00
_cell.angle_beta   90.00
_cell.angle_gamma   90.00
#
_symmetry.space_group_name_H-M   'P 1'
#
loop_
_entity.id
_entity.type
_entity.pdbx_description
1 polymer ?
#
loop_
_entity_poly.entity_id
_entity_poly.type
_entity_poly.pdbx_seq_one_letter_code
_entity_poly.pdbx_strand_id
1 'polypeptide(L)'
;MTKSDVLAKLEYFNMVHGVTLRAIGAFSDQELDYRPKPNMRTPREIIFHIYTQELLIEAVRSGTFNAEIASRSNPEDPAVAPEVKALSSVNKLRDYAEKCHRRAESSIKGMSELELTRPVESPFGTYPVWRYLEFAYDEHWHHRGQLYTYLRLLGKEPPMLYDYVASHK
;
A
#
# COMPACT_ATOMS: atom_id res chain seq x y z
N MET A 1 -5.06 13.36 -16.98
CA MET A 1 -6.04 13.09 -15.92
C MET A 1 -6.23 14.37 -15.14
N THR A 2 -7.47 14.84 -14.98
CA THR A 2 -7.77 16.04 -14.18
C THR A 2 -7.64 15.73 -12.69
N LYS A 3 -7.57 16.75 -11.83
CA LYS A 3 -7.62 16.54 -10.38
C LYS A 3 -8.91 15.82 -9.96
N SER A 4 -10.03 16.11 -10.62
CA SER A 4 -11.31 15.44 -10.35
C SER A 4 -11.23 13.94 -10.61
N ASP A 5 -10.62 13.52 -11.73
CA ASP A 5 -10.45 12.10 -12.06
C ASP A 5 -9.54 11.39 -11.06
N VAL A 6 -8.46 12.05 -10.61
CA VAL A 6 -7.54 11.50 -9.59
C VAL A 6 -8.28 11.31 -8.26
N LEU A 7 -9.11 12.27 -7.84
CA LEU A 7 -9.88 12.17 -6.61
C LEU A 7 -10.94 11.07 -6.68
N ALA A 8 -11.61 10.89 -7.81
CA ALA A 8 -12.56 9.78 -7.99
C ALA A 8 -11.87 8.41 -7.88
N LYS A 9 -10.66 8.27 -8.41
CA LYS A 9 -9.84 7.05 -8.24
C LYS A 9 -9.42 6.84 -6.79
N LEU A 10 -9.03 7.91 -6.09
CA LEU A 10 -8.67 7.87 -4.68
C LEU A 10 -9.86 7.44 -3.81
N GLU A 11 -11.08 7.92 -4.08
CA GLU A 11 -12.29 7.49 -3.38
C GLU A 11 -12.53 5.99 -3.51
N TYR A 12 -12.38 5.44 -4.72
CA TYR A 12 -12.46 4.00 -4.91
C TYR A 12 -11.31 3.27 -4.18
N PHE A 13 -10.10 3.83 -4.19
CA PHE A 13 -8.99 3.25 -3.46
C PHE A 13 -9.23 3.23 -1.94
N ASN A 14 -9.87 4.25 -1.37
CA ASN A 14 -10.28 4.27 0.04
C ASN A 14 -11.21 3.10 0.39
N MET A 15 -12.15 2.76 -0.51
CA MET A 15 -13.04 1.59 -0.34
C MET A 15 -12.25 0.28 -0.37
N VAL A 16 -11.30 0.17 -1.30
CA VAL A 16 -10.38 -0.97 -1.42
C VAL A 16 -9.53 -1.14 -0.16
N HIS A 17 -8.94 -0.06 0.35
CA HIS A 17 -8.17 -0.03 1.60
C HIS A 17 -8.98 -0.55 2.79
N GLY A 18 -10.25 -0.14 2.92
CA GLY A 18 -11.13 -0.63 4.00
C GLY A 18 -11.30 -2.15 4.00
N VAL A 19 -11.41 -2.78 2.83
CA VAL A 19 -11.46 -4.24 2.70
C VAL A 19 -10.10 -4.86 3.09
N THR A 20 -8.99 -4.23 2.69
CA THR A 20 -7.64 -4.69 3.01
C THR A 20 -7.35 -4.64 4.50
N LEU A 21 -7.77 -3.60 5.22
CA LEU A 21 -7.65 -3.53 6.68
C LEU A 21 -8.37 -4.67 7.38
N ARG A 22 -9.54 -5.09 6.87
CA ARG A 22 -10.25 -6.26 7.41
C ARG A 22 -9.52 -7.56 7.10
N ALA A 23 -8.92 -7.68 5.91
CA ALA A 23 -8.09 -8.84 5.57
C ALA A 23 -6.86 -8.94 6.49
N ILE A 24 -6.19 -7.82 6.79
CA ILE A 24 -5.10 -7.76 7.77
C ILE A 24 -5.60 -8.20 9.15
N GLY A 25 -6.78 -7.72 9.55
CA GLY A 25 -7.43 -8.10 10.81
C GLY A 25 -7.83 -9.56 10.93
N ALA A 26 -7.86 -10.32 9.84
CA ALA A 26 -8.19 -11.75 9.87
C ALA A 26 -6.99 -12.62 10.30
N PHE A 27 -5.76 -12.12 10.20
CA PHE A 27 -4.59 -12.79 10.76
C PHE A 27 -4.58 -12.72 12.29
N SER A 28 -3.85 -13.65 12.91
CA SER A 28 -3.40 -13.58 14.30
C SER A 28 -1.93 -13.18 14.34
N ASP A 29 -1.46 -12.70 15.49
CA ASP A 29 -0.06 -12.27 15.65
C ASP A 29 0.95 -13.39 15.31
N GLN A 30 0.60 -14.65 15.61
CA GLN A 30 1.45 -15.81 15.34
C GLN A 30 1.59 -16.13 13.84
N GLU A 31 0.64 -15.70 13.02
CA GLU A 31 0.63 -15.97 11.58
C GLU A 31 1.38 -14.89 10.79
N LEU A 32 1.81 -13.80 11.42
CA LEU A 32 2.50 -12.70 10.74
C LEU A 32 3.87 -13.09 10.17
N ASP A 33 4.45 -14.17 10.66
CA ASP A 33 5.69 -14.77 10.19
C ASP A 33 5.48 -16.00 9.29
N TYR A 34 4.22 -16.33 8.96
CA TYR A 34 3.90 -17.44 8.07
C TYR A 34 4.55 -17.25 6.68
N ARG A 35 5.16 -18.30 6.16
CA ARG A 35 5.70 -18.36 4.79
C ARG A 35 5.15 -19.61 4.08
N PRO A 36 4.37 -19.47 3.00
CA PRO A 36 3.94 -20.63 2.20
C PRO A 36 5.12 -21.38 1.58
N LYS A 37 6.16 -20.64 1.19
CA LYS A 37 7.44 -21.14 0.69
C LYS A 37 8.59 -20.31 1.26
N PRO A 38 9.79 -20.89 1.44
CA PRO A 38 10.92 -20.19 2.06
C PRO A 38 11.30 -18.85 1.41
N ASN A 39 11.11 -18.72 0.09
CA ASN A 39 11.46 -17.53 -0.69
C ASN A 39 10.29 -16.55 -0.89
N MET A 40 9.15 -16.75 -0.23
CA MET A 40 8.01 -15.85 -0.31
C MET A 40 7.95 -14.95 0.92
N ARG A 41 7.58 -13.67 0.72
CA ARG A 41 7.36 -12.69 1.79
C ARG A 41 6.32 -13.17 2.82
N THR A 42 6.49 -12.80 4.09
CA THR A 42 5.49 -13.04 5.15
C THR A 42 4.30 -12.06 5.02
N PRO A 43 3.16 -12.29 5.70
CA PRO A 43 2.12 -11.27 5.81
C PRO A 43 2.65 -9.92 6.27
N ARG A 44 3.53 -9.90 7.29
CA ARG A 44 4.12 -8.66 7.81
C ARG A 44 4.89 -7.90 6.72
N GLU A 45 5.72 -8.60 5.96
CA GLU A 45 6.54 -8.03 4.88
C GLU A 45 5.66 -7.54 3.72
N ILE A 46 4.63 -8.30 3.36
CA ILE A 46 3.67 -7.90 2.30
C ILE A 46 2.91 -6.63 2.71
N ILE A 47 2.41 -6.57 3.94
CA ILE A 47 1.67 -5.40 4.43
C ILE A 47 2.58 -4.17 4.52
N PHE A 48 3.82 -4.33 5.02
CA PHE A 48 4.82 -3.27 4.99
C PHE A 48 5.01 -2.73 3.57
N HIS A 49 5.20 -3.64 2.60
CA HIS A 49 5.43 -3.28 1.21
C HIS A 49 4.26 -2.49 0.60
N ILE A 50 3.03 -2.99 0.73
CA ILE A 50 1.80 -2.34 0.21
C ILE A 50 1.74 -0.88 0.67
N TYR A 51 1.87 -0.63 1.97
CA TYR A 51 1.61 0.70 2.52
C TYR A 51 2.84 1.62 2.46
N THR A 52 4.05 1.08 2.35
CA THR A 52 5.22 1.91 2.03
C THR A 52 5.15 2.40 0.57
N GLN A 53 4.66 1.58 -0.36
CA GLN A 53 4.45 1.97 -1.75
C GLN A 53 3.51 3.18 -1.85
N GLU A 54 2.43 3.23 -1.07
CA GLU A 54 1.53 4.38 -1.05
C GLU A 54 2.23 5.69 -0.61
N LEU A 55 3.17 5.62 0.32
CA LEU A 55 3.93 6.79 0.78
C LEU A 55 4.91 7.34 -0.26
N LEU A 56 5.24 6.56 -1.30
CA LEU A 56 6.15 7.01 -2.35
C LEU A 56 5.57 8.19 -3.16
N ILE A 57 4.26 8.42 -3.11
CA ILE A 57 3.61 9.60 -3.69
C ILE A 57 4.18 10.91 -3.11
N GLU A 58 4.65 10.89 -1.87
CA GLU A 58 5.27 12.06 -1.25
C GLU A 58 6.67 12.32 -1.78
N ALA A 59 7.42 11.25 -2.06
CA ALA A 59 8.78 11.34 -2.56
C ALA A 59 8.83 12.00 -3.95
N VAL A 60 7.85 11.70 -4.80
CA VAL A 60 7.77 12.25 -6.17
C VAL A 60 7.38 13.72 -6.23
N ARG A 61 6.95 14.33 -5.11
CA ARG A 61 6.69 15.78 -5.02
C ARG A 61 7.93 16.60 -5.32
N SER A 62 9.11 16.07 -5.01
CA SER A 62 10.41 16.72 -5.22
C SER A 62 10.84 16.81 -6.69
N GLY A 63 10.21 16.06 -7.59
CA GLY A 63 10.54 16.07 -9.02
C GLY A 63 11.19 14.79 -9.53
N THR A 64 11.72 13.95 -8.65
CA THR A 64 12.50 12.76 -9.03
C THR A 64 12.04 11.53 -8.27
N PHE A 65 12.16 10.38 -8.93
CA PHE A 65 11.96 9.06 -8.33
C PHE A 65 13.14 8.17 -8.70
N ASN A 66 14.03 7.89 -7.75
CA ASN A 66 15.22 7.09 -7.99
C ASN A 66 15.11 5.69 -7.37
N ALA A 67 16.12 4.85 -7.61
CA ALA A 67 16.14 3.48 -7.10
C ALA A 67 16.14 3.40 -5.57
N GLU A 68 16.75 4.38 -4.89
CA GLU A 68 16.76 4.48 -3.42
C GLU A 68 15.35 4.74 -2.87
N ILE A 69 14.59 5.66 -3.47
CA ILE A 69 13.20 5.90 -3.12
C ILE A 69 12.38 4.62 -3.34
N ALA A 70 12.56 3.95 -4.48
CA ALA A 70 11.87 2.70 -4.77
C ALA A 70 12.17 1.60 -3.75
N SER A 71 13.45 1.45 -3.35
CA SER A 71 13.90 0.40 -2.44
C SER A 71 13.38 0.57 -1.01
N ARG A 72 12.93 1.78 -0.62
CA ARG A 72 12.32 1.99 0.71
C ARG A 72 11.11 1.10 0.99
N SER A 73 10.41 0.68 -0.05
CA SER A 73 9.28 -0.24 0.08
C SER A 73 9.67 -1.72 0.08
N ASN A 74 10.95 -2.03 -0.11
CA ASN A 74 11.42 -3.41 -0.21
C ASN A 74 11.68 -3.97 1.20
N PRO A 75 10.85 -4.90 1.71
CA PRO A 75 11.05 -5.47 3.04
C PRO A 75 12.32 -6.32 3.16
N GLU A 76 12.94 -6.74 2.04
CA GLU A 76 14.22 -7.45 2.04
C GLU A 76 15.43 -6.50 2.20
N ASP A 77 15.24 -5.18 2.08
CA ASP A 77 16.33 -4.21 2.24
C ASP A 77 16.73 -4.13 3.73
N PRO A 78 18.01 -4.39 4.09
CA PRO A 78 18.48 -4.31 5.47
C PRO A 78 18.24 -2.95 6.13
N ALA A 79 18.16 -1.86 5.35
CA ALA A 79 17.93 -0.52 5.87
C ALA A 79 16.55 -0.37 6.53
N VAL A 80 15.54 -1.11 6.07
CA VAL A 80 14.16 -1.05 6.60
C VAL A 80 13.83 -2.20 7.55
N ALA A 81 14.76 -3.13 7.77
CA ALA A 81 14.55 -4.27 8.66
C ALA A 81 14.07 -3.88 10.08
N PRO A 82 14.55 -2.78 10.72
CA PRO A 82 14.01 -2.32 11.99
C PRO A 82 12.54 -1.90 11.92
N GLU A 83 12.14 -1.25 10.82
CA GLU A 83 10.76 -0.78 10.59
C GLU A 83 9.83 -1.96 10.40
N VAL A 84 10.22 -2.94 9.57
CA VAL A 84 9.47 -4.19 9.38
C VAL A 84 9.34 -4.94 10.71
N LYS A 85 10.43 -5.10 11.47
CA LYS A 85 10.42 -5.80 12.77
C LYS A 85 9.53 -5.11 13.81
N ALA A 86 9.39 -3.79 13.76
CA ALA A 86 8.54 -3.04 14.67
C ALA A 86 7.04 -3.35 14.49
N LEU A 87 6.63 -3.83 13.31
CA LEU A 87 5.27 -4.24 12.97
C LEU A 87 4.93 -5.64 13.52
N SER A 88 5.08 -5.78 14.83
CA SER A 88 5.09 -7.05 15.54
C SER A 88 3.71 -7.63 15.88
N SER A 89 2.62 -6.95 15.54
CA SER A 89 1.26 -7.42 15.80
C SER A 89 0.28 -6.91 14.75
N VAL A 90 -0.87 -7.58 14.65
CA VAL A 90 -1.95 -7.24 13.71
C VAL A 90 -2.45 -5.82 13.95
N ASN A 91 -2.57 -5.41 15.20
CA ASN A 91 -2.97 -4.04 15.53
C ASN A 91 -1.94 -3.01 15.04
N LYS A 92 -0.64 -3.25 15.25
CA LYS A 92 0.40 -2.36 14.74
C LYS A 92 0.42 -2.29 13.21
N LEU A 93 0.17 -3.41 12.54
CA LEU A 93 0.07 -3.47 11.08
C LEU A 93 -1.14 -2.69 10.56
N ARG A 94 -2.30 -2.81 11.22
CA ARG A 94 -3.49 -2.01 10.89
C ARG A 94 -3.27 -0.52 11.14
N ASP A 95 -2.65 -0.15 12.25
CA ASP A 95 -2.31 1.24 12.55
C ASP A 95 -1.33 1.83 11.54
N TYR A 96 -0.33 1.03 11.13
CA TYR A 96 0.63 1.40 10.11
C TYR A 96 -0.05 1.61 8.76
N ALA A 97 -0.85 0.64 8.33
CA ALA A 97 -1.65 0.70 7.11
C ALA A 97 -2.52 1.97 7.05
N GLU A 98 -3.28 2.20 8.12
CA GLU A 98 -4.17 3.35 8.23
C GLU A 98 -3.42 4.69 8.22
N LYS A 99 -2.26 4.78 8.90
CA LYS A 99 -1.43 5.98 8.91
C LYS A 99 -0.84 6.26 7.52
N CYS A 100 -0.33 5.24 6.84
CA CYS A 100 0.24 5.38 5.51
C CYS A 100 -0.82 5.82 4.50
N HIS A 101 -1.96 5.12 4.48
CA HIS A 101 -3.04 5.41 3.54
C HIS A 101 -3.58 6.82 3.71
N ARG A 102 -3.90 7.23 4.95
CA ARG A 102 -4.37 8.59 5.25
C ARG A 102 -3.35 9.66 4.87
N ARG A 103 -2.06 9.37 5.06
CA ARG A 103 -0.98 10.30 4.71
C ARG A 103 -0.85 10.45 3.19
N ALA A 104 -0.91 9.35 2.45
CA ALA A 104 -0.94 9.36 0.98
C ALA A 104 -2.19 10.10 0.45
N GLU A 105 -3.37 9.79 1.01
CA GLU A 105 -4.65 10.43 0.67
C GLU A 105 -4.60 11.95 0.88
N SER A 106 -4.13 12.38 2.06
CA SER A 106 -3.97 13.81 2.40
C SER A 106 -3.01 14.51 1.43
N SER A 107 -1.89 13.87 1.10
CA SER A 107 -0.93 14.38 0.12
C SER A 107 -1.56 14.58 -1.25
N ILE A 108 -2.30 13.59 -1.77
CA ILE A 108 -2.96 13.68 -3.09
C ILE A 108 -4.04 14.76 -3.10
N LYS A 109 -4.88 14.83 -2.05
CA LYS A 109 -5.92 15.87 -1.91
C LYS A 109 -5.33 17.28 -1.89
N GLY A 110 -4.17 17.43 -1.23
CA GLY A 110 -3.46 18.70 -1.10
C GLY A 110 -2.78 19.20 -2.39
N MET A 111 -2.45 18.32 -3.34
CA MET A 111 -1.81 18.73 -4.60
C MET A 111 -2.77 19.47 -5.53
N SER A 112 -2.29 20.52 -6.18
CA SER A 112 -2.96 21.15 -7.33
C SER A 112 -2.97 20.23 -8.55
N GLU A 113 -3.82 20.54 -9.54
CA GLU A 113 -3.80 19.79 -10.82
C GLU A 113 -2.45 19.92 -11.55
N LEU A 114 -1.82 21.10 -11.48
CA LEU A 114 -0.49 21.32 -12.04
C LEU A 114 0.56 20.41 -11.38
N GLU A 115 0.53 20.26 -10.06
CA GLU A 115 1.41 19.34 -9.35
C GLU A 115 1.14 17.88 -9.72
N LEU A 116 -0.12 17.47 -9.80
CA LEU A 116 -0.52 16.10 -10.15
C LEU A 116 -0.11 15.72 -11.58
N THR A 117 -0.10 16.68 -12.51
CA THR A 117 0.25 16.46 -13.92
C THR A 117 1.72 16.67 -14.23
N ARG A 118 2.51 17.18 -13.27
CA ARG A 118 3.94 17.43 -13.45
C ARG A 118 4.70 16.13 -13.77
N PRO A 119 5.62 16.13 -14.75
CA PRO A 119 6.46 14.97 -15.03
C PRO A 119 7.41 14.68 -13.86
N VAL A 120 7.65 13.39 -13.64
CA VAL A 120 8.61 12.83 -12.68
C VAL A 120 9.49 11.86 -13.47
N GLU A 121 10.80 12.08 -13.42
CA GLU A 121 11.76 11.17 -14.03
C GLU A 121 11.99 9.96 -13.12
N SER A 122 12.06 8.77 -13.73
CA SER A 122 12.33 7.52 -13.03
C SER A 122 13.10 6.52 -13.89
N PRO A 123 13.72 5.48 -13.28
CA PRO A 123 14.35 4.37 -14.01
C PRO A 123 13.40 3.63 -14.96
N PHE A 124 12.08 3.75 -14.79
CA PHE A 124 11.06 3.07 -15.58
C PHE A 124 10.44 3.96 -16.67
N GLY A 125 10.96 5.18 -16.83
CA GLY A 125 10.42 6.21 -17.73
C GLY A 125 9.92 7.45 -16.99
N THR A 126 9.46 8.44 -17.76
CA THR A 126 8.91 9.68 -17.24
C THR A 126 7.39 9.57 -17.13
N TYR A 127 6.86 9.78 -15.93
CA TYR A 127 5.43 9.68 -15.64
C TYR A 127 4.93 10.92 -14.91
N PRO A 128 3.66 11.32 -15.07
CA PRO A 128 3.07 12.36 -14.25
C PRO A 128 2.91 11.87 -12.79
N VAL A 129 2.92 12.79 -11.82
CA VAL A 129 2.76 12.45 -10.39
C VAL A 129 1.54 11.57 -10.12
N TRP A 130 0.39 11.84 -10.74
CA TRP A 130 -0.82 11.03 -10.55
C TRP A 130 -0.65 9.55 -10.92
N ARG A 131 0.31 9.20 -11.78
CA ARG A 131 0.59 7.81 -12.18
C ARG A 131 1.11 6.97 -11.01
N TYR A 132 1.77 7.60 -10.04
CA TYR A 132 2.26 6.90 -8.85
C TYR A 132 1.15 6.48 -7.89
N LEU A 133 -0.01 7.15 -7.92
CA LEU A 133 -1.23 6.64 -7.27
C LEU A 133 -1.69 5.34 -7.93
N GLU A 134 -1.66 5.26 -9.27
CA GLU A 134 -2.05 4.03 -9.97
C GLU A 134 -1.07 2.90 -9.71
N PHE A 135 0.23 3.16 -9.69
CA PHE A 135 1.23 2.16 -9.31
C PHE A 135 0.99 1.63 -7.90
N ALA A 136 0.75 2.51 -6.92
CA ALA A 136 0.43 2.09 -5.57
C ALA A 136 -0.88 1.28 -5.50
N TYR A 137 -1.89 1.68 -6.28
CA TYR A 137 -3.16 0.96 -6.38
C TYR A 137 -2.99 -0.45 -6.98
N ASP A 138 -2.22 -0.59 -8.06
CA ASP A 138 -1.97 -1.88 -8.71
C ASP A 138 -1.20 -2.83 -7.77
N GLU A 139 -0.14 -2.33 -7.11
CA GLU A 139 0.61 -3.08 -6.10
C GLU A 139 -0.26 -3.51 -4.92
N HIS A 140 -1.15 -2.62 -4.45
CA HIS A 140 -2.07 -2.93 -3.37
C HIS A 140 -3.01 -4.09 -3.74
N TRP A 141 -3.58 -4.07 -4.95
CA TRP A 141 -4.42 -5.18 -5.43
C TRP A 141 -3.66 -6.48 -5.60
N HIS A 142 -2.48 -6.41 -6.24
CA HIS A 142 -1.60 -7.54 -6.46
C HIS A 142 -1.31 -8.26 -5.14
N HIS A 143 -0.82 -7.51 -4.15
CA HIS A 143 -0.40 -8.07 -2.88
C HIS A 143 -1.55 -8.39 -1.93
N ARG A 144 -2.72 -7.72 -2.05
CA ARG A 144 -3.93 -8.20 -1.37
C ARG A 144 -4.36 -9.58 -1.85
N GLY A 145 -4.24 -9.86 -3.16
CA GLY A 145 -4.46 -11.21 -3.69
C GLY A 145 -3.52 -12.24 -3.05
N GLN A 146 -2.25 -11.87 -2.82
CA GLN A 146 -1.32 -12.71 -2.08
C GLN A 146 -1.77 -12.92 -0.62
N LEU A 147 -2.17 -11.87 0.10
CA LEU A 147 -2.69 -12.01 1.48
C LEU A 147 -3.93 -12.91 1.54
N TYR A 148 -4.84 -12.83 0.56
CA TYR A 148 -6.02 -13.68 0.48
C TYR A 148 -5.64 -15.15 0.30
N THR A 149 -4.64 -15.41 -0.54
CA THR A 149 -4.08 -16.76 -0.71
C THR A 149 -3.53 -17.28 0.61
N TYR A 150 -2.83 -16.44 1.38
CA TYR A 150 -2.24 -16.84 2.66
C TYR A 150 -3.33 -17.14 3.71
N LEU A 151 -4.37 -16.30 3.79
CA LEU A 151 -5.52 -16.54 4.67
C LEU A 151 -6.16 -17.90 4.37
N ARG A 152 -6.39 -18.23 3.09
CA ARG A 152 -6.97 -19.53 2.71
C ARG A 152 -6.03 -20.70 3.05
N LEU A 153 -4.72 -20.56 2.85
CA LEU A 153 -3.73 -21.58 3.25
C LEU A 153 -3.67 -21.79 4.77
N LEU A 154 -4.00 -20.77 5.56
CA LEU A 154 -4.14 -20.83 7.01
C LEU A 154 -5.53 -21.31 7.46
N GLY A 155 -6.39 -21.77 6.54
CA GLY A 155 -7.75 -22.23 6.86
C GLY A 155 -8.73 -21.12 7.19
N LYS A 156 -8.42 -19.87 6.84
CA LYS A 156 -9.25 -18.69 7.12
C LYS A 156 -10.01 -18.22 5.90
N GLU A 157 -11.17 -17.63 6.14
CA GLU A 157 -11.93 -16.95 5.11
C GLU A 157 -11.50 -15.47 5.02
N PRO A 158 -10.96 -15.01 3.87
CA PRO A 158 -10.75 -13.59 3.64
C PRO A 158 -12.09 -12.87 3.51
N PRO A 159 -12.14 -11.56 3.79
CA PRO A 159 -13.34 -10.76 3.54
C PRO A 159 -13.72 -10.80 2.06
N MET A 160 -15.01 -10.61 1.77
CA MET A 160 -15.47 -10.52 0.38
C MET A 160 -14.86 -9.29 -0.30
N LEU A 161 -14.29 -9.49 -1.48
CA LEU A 161 -13.45 -8.53 -2.21
C LEU A 161 -14.11 -7.17 -2.45
N TYR A 162 -15.42 -7.19 -2.73
CA TYR A 162 -16.28 -6.05 -3.04
C TYR A 162 -17.21 -5.68 -1.89
N ASP A 163 -16.96 -6.19 -0.68
CA ASP A 163 -17.70 -5.77 0.51
C ASP A 163 -17.16 -4.41 0.97
N TYR A 164 -17.42 -3.42 0.14
CA TYR A 164 -17.20 -2.02 0.46
C TYR A 164 -18.29 -1.58 1.42
N VAL A 165 -18.19 -2.04 2.67
CA VAL A 165 -19.03 -1.53 3.75
C VAL A 165 -18.95 -0.02 3.67
N ALA A 166 -20.09 0.66 3.53
CA ALA A 166 -20.13 2.11 3.41
C ALA A 166 -19.39 2.72 4.61
N SER A 167 -18.15 3.18 4.37
CA SER A 167 -17.32 3.84 5.36
C SER A 167 -17.83 5.27 5.56
N HIS A 168 -19.08 5.38 6.01
CA HIS A 168 -19.76 6.64 6.29
C HIS A 168 -20.69 6.46 7.49
N LYS A 169 -20.14 6.77 8.67
CA LYS A 169 -20.76 7.70 9.61
C LYS A 169 -19.68 8.59 10.18
#